data_AF-A0A3N4HWE3-F1
#
_entry.id   AF-A0A3N4HWE3-F1
#
_cell.length_a   1.000
_cell.length_b   1.000
_cell.length_c   1.000
_cell.angle_alpha   90.00
_cell.angle_beta   90.00
_cell.angle_gamma   90.00
#
_symmetry.space_group_name_H-M   'P 1'
#
loop_
_entity.id
_entity.type
_entity.pdbx_description
1 polymer ?
#
loop_
_entity_poly.entity_id
_entity_poly.type
_entity_poly.pdbx_seq_one_letter_code
_entity_poly.pdbx_strand_id
1 'polypeptide(L)'
;MWPKDFKGKMSKENAHSIVGPNTTAAVYLNNAKVKYVLWGHHALALVFRVQITWILEQLSIIVADEDFALAIETLKQHSYVQKSKVNIGLMRSLTHSGYGKFPECAIFEYHVPQEFRLLGAKAKRDENLQPREIVLFPASLVNFSFDTPSYIKHTTVRLSKEKESPSWVVARPTLPGILDSALSMMRLNEGEIKDRDDGGRKFTLRRFGTYIWNEVVMYAFNRKDALRQYRSIEELPKRMRDVADNLSAENKDYYLKLCIAEGTHRRQKLYSNVDDLARMDTDEEEAYDGETWEEYFGVANLSGKDESPLA
;
A
#
# COMPACT_ATOMS: atom_id res chain seq x y z
N MET A 1 16.73 -5.68 1.13
CA MET A 1 16.79 -7.11 1.48
C MET A 1 15.56 -7.71 0.83
N TRP A 2 15.73 -8.52 -0.20
CA TRP A 2 14.61 -9.08 -0.96
C TRP A 2 14.11 -10.36 -0.27
N PRO A 3 12.81 -10.68 -0.31
CA PRO A 3 12.32 -11.93 0.24
C PRO A 3 12.99 -13.08 -0.52
N LYS A 4 13.78 -13.90 0.19
CA LYS A 4 14.39 -15.10 -0.42
C LYS A 4 13.32 -16.10 -0.88
N ASP A 5 12.09 -15.96 -0.41
CA ASP A 5 10.98 -16.87 -0.67
C ASP A 5 9.75 -16.11 -1.22
N PHE A 6 9.71 -15.86 -2.53
CA PHE A 6 8.45 -15.45 -3.16
C PHE A 6 7.49 -16.64 -3.16
N LYS A 7 6.40 -16.54 -2.39
CA LYS A 7 5.42 -17.62 -2.17
C LYS A 7 4.16 -17.50 -3.05
N GLY A 8 4.22 -16.70 -4.12
CA GLY A 8 3.04 -16.38 -4.93
C GLY A 8 2.15 -15.30 -4.30
N LYS A 9 1.04 -14.98 -4.95
CA LYS A 9 0.00 -14.09 -4.42
C LYS A 9 -0.83 -14.74 -3.33
N MET A 10 -1.28 -13.93 -2.38
CA MET A 10 -2.31 -14.32 -1.44
C MET A 10 -3.67 -14.44 -2.17
N SER A 11 -4.52 -15.39 -1.77
CA SER A 11 -5.91 -15.38 -2.24
C SER A 11 -6.64 -14.16 -1.66
N LYS A 12 -7.63 -13.62 -2.38
CA LYS A 12 -8.40 -12.47 -1.89
C LYS A 12 -9.13 -12.76 -0.59
N GLU A 13 -9.68 -13.97 -0.45
CA GLU A 13 -10.32 -14.43 0.79
C GLU A 13 -9.35 -14.41 1.97
N ASN A 14 -8.12 -14.90 1.78
CA ASN A 14 -7.10 -14.85 2.82
C ASN A 14 -6.67 -13.41 3.13
N ALA A 15 -6.51 -12.57 2.10
CA ALA A 15 -6.19 -11.15 2.28
C ALA A 15 -7.28 -10.41 3.07
N HIS A 16 -8.55 -10.68 2.77
CA HIS A 16 -9.69 -10.13 3.49
C HIS A 16 -9.76 -10.65 4.94
N SER A 17 -9.55 -11.95 5.15
CA SER A 17 -9.57 -12.55 6.50
C SER A 17 -8.45 -11.99 7.39
N ILE A 18 -7.23 -11.87 6.86
CA ILE A 18 -6.06 -11.39 7.62
C ILE A 18 -6.09 -9.88 7.83
N VAL A 19 -6.32 -9.12 6.76
CA VAL A 19 -6.18 -7.66 6.78
C VAL A 19 -7.49 -6.98 7.15
N GLY A 20 -8.60 -7.52 6.66
CA GLY A 20 -9.94 -6.94 6.75
C GLY A 20 -10.25 -6.42 8.15
N PRO A 21 -10.27 -7.26 9.21
CA PRO A 21 -10.65 -6.85 10.56
C PRO A 21 -9.93 -5.59 11.08
N ASN A 22 -8.71 -5.35 10.62
CA ASN A 22 -7.90 -4.18 11.02
C ASN A 22 -8.36 -2.88 10.36
N THR A 23 -9.09 -2.95 9.24
CA THR A 23 -9.50 -1.80 8.41
C THR A 23 -10.84 -1.18 8.80
N THR A 24 -11.45 -1.61 9.91
CA THR A 24 -12.80 -1.16 10.33
C THR A 24 -12.92 0.34 10.57
N ALA A 25 -11.81 1.03 10.88
CA ALA A 25 -11.76 2.49 10.97
C ALA A 25 -12.21 3.20 9.68
N ALA A 26 -12.10 2.53 8.53
CA ALA A 26 -12.62 2.98 7.24
C ALA A 26 -14.09 3.39 7.31
N VAL A 27 -14.92 2.66 8.06
CA VAL A 27 -16.35 2.97 8.21
C VAL A 27 -16.55 4.38 8.75
N TYR A 28 -15.80 4.74 9.79
CA TYR A 28 -15.92 6.06 10.43
C TYR A 28 -15.38 7.17 9.53
N LEU A 29 -14.23 6.94 8.88
CA LEU A 29 -13.64 7.91 7.96
C LEU A 29 -14.54 8.17 6.75
N ASN A 30 -15.14 7.12 6.18
CA ASN A 30 -16.10 7.24 5.08
C ASN A 30 -17.35 8.05 5.49
N ASN A 31 -17.91 7.75 6.67
CA ASN A 31 -19.10 8.45 7.17
C ASN A 31 -18.81 9.95 7.41
N ALA A 32 -17.60 10.28 7.85
CA ALA A 32 -17.13 11.65 8.01
C ALA A 32 -16.69 12.31 6.69
N LYS A 33 -16.75 11.59 5.56
CA LYS A 33 -16.30 12.04 4.22
C LYS A 33 -14.83 12.48 4.18
N VAL A 34 -13.99 11.86 5.01
CA VAL A 34 -12.54 12.08 4.99
C VAL A 34 -11.96 11.47 3.71
N LYS A 35 -11.17 12.22 2.95
CA LYS A 35 -10.36 11.68 1.86
C LYS A 35 -9.15 10.94 2.42
N TYR A 36 -9.11 9.63 2.22
CA TYR A 36 -7.99 8.80 2.66
C TYR A 36 -7.74 7.63 1.70
N VAL A 37 -6.59 6.96 1.85
CA VAL A 37 -6.32 5.65 1.26
C VAL A 37 -5.57 4.77 2.25
N LEU A 38 -5.80 3.45 2.20
CA LEU A 38 -4.93 2.50 2.87
C LEU A 38 -3.49 2.59 2.36
N TRP A 39 -2.53 2.31 3.23
CA TRP A 39 -1.12 2.33 2.87
C TRP A 39 -0.29 1.22 3.52
N GLY A 40 0.99 1.15 3.15
CA GLY A 40 1.97 0.24 3.74
C GLY A 40 1.59 -1.23 3.56
N HIS A 41 1.95 -2.07 4.54
CA HIS A 41 1.72 -3.52 4.47
C HIS A 41 0.27 -3.93 4.31
N HIS A 42 -0.66 -3.18 4.92
CA HIS A 42 -2.08 -3.48 4.83
C HIS A 42 -2.59 -3.25 3.41
N ALA A 43 -2.17 -2.16 2.75
CA ALA A 43 -2.46 -1.95 1.33
C ALA A 43 -1.77 -3.01 0.45
N LEU A 44 -0.48 -3.29 0.67
CA LEU A 44 0.25 -4.31 -0.10
C LEU A 44 -0.44 -5.68 -0.04
N ALA A 45 -0.92 -6.09 1.13
CA ALA A 45 -1.56 -7.39 1.29
C ALA A 45 -3.01 -7.40 0.81
N LEU A 46 -3.81 -6.38 1.14
CA LEU A 46 -5.21 -6.34 0.74
C LEU A 46 -5.39 -6.09 -0.76
N VAL A 47 -4.54 -5.22 -1.33
CA VAL A 47 -4.67 -4.71 -2.71
C VAL A 47 -3.77 -5.43 -3.68
N PHE A 48 -2.50 -5.62 -3.32
CA PHE A 48 -1.50 -6.25 -4.20
C PHE A 48 -1.30 -7.74 -3.88
N ARG A 49 -2.00 -8.25 -2.86
CA ARG A 49 -1.98 -9.66 -2.44
C ARG A 49 -0.57 -10.13 -2.11
N VAL A 50 0.25 -9.22 -1.59
CA VAL A 50 1.58 -9.52 -1.09
C VAL A 50 1.48 -10.45 0.11
N GLN A 51 2.26 -11.53 0.10
CA GLN A 51 2.32 -12.48 1.20
C GLN A 51 3.02 -11.83 2.39
N ILE A 52 2.28 -11.64 3.47
CA ILE A 52 2.84 -11.05 4.69
C ILE A 52 3.47 -12.17 5.51
N THR A 53 4.79 -12.16 5.62
CA THR A 53 5.55 -13.11 6.45
C THR A 53 5.82 -12.61 7.86
N TRP A 54 5.47 -11.36 8.15
CA TRP A 54 5.63 -10.70 9.44
C TRP A 54 4.29 -10.31 10.05
N ILE A 55 4.31 -9.98 11.34
CA ILE A 55 3.11 -9.53 12.05
C ILE A 55 2.71 -8.14 11.53
N LEU A 56 1.43 -7.97 11.18
CA LEU A 56 0.84 -6.68 10.88
C LEU A 56 0.65 -5.88 12.17
N GLU A 57 1.67 -5.10 12.54
CA GLU A 57 1.66 -4.35 13.80
C GLU A 57 0.74 -3.12 13.77
N GLN A 58 0.74 -2.39 12.65
CA GLN A 58 0.06 -1.09 12.53
C GLN A 58 -0.65 -0.93 11.17
N LEU A 59 -1.88 -0.42 11.20
CA LEU A 59 -2.59 0.02 10.01
C LEU A 59 -2.07 1.40 9.61
N SER A 60 -1.58 1.53 8.37
CA SER A 60 -1.14 2.80 7.82
C SER A 60 -2.22 3.37 6.91
N ILE A 61 -2.57 4.64 7.11
CA ILE A 61 -3.56 5.35 6.31
C ILE A 61 -2.96 6.68 5.87
N ILE A 62 -3.01 6.98 4.58
CA ILE A 62 -2.72 8.33 4.10
C ILE A 62 -4.02 9.11 4.08
N VAL A 63 -4.00 10.34 4.59
CA VAL A 63 -5.15 11.24 4.60
C VAL A 63 -4.77 12.50 3.82
N ALA A 64 -5.71 13.05 3.04
CA ALA A 64 -5.51 14.33 2.39
C ALA A 64 -5.18 15.41 3.43
N ASP A 65 -4.27 16.32 3.10
CA ASP A 65 -3.74 17.28 4.09
C ASP A 65 -4.85 18.17 4.65
N GLU A 66 -5.84 18.54 3.83
CA GLU A 66 -7.00 19.34 4.22
C GLU A 66 -7.96 18.63 5.19
N ASP A 67 -8.01 17.29 5.14
CA ASP A 67 -8.90 16.46 5.96
C ASP A 67 -8.19 15.86 7.19
N PHE A 68 -6.89 16.12 7.36
CA PHE A 68 -6.08 15.49 8.40
C PHE A 68 -6.63 15.74 9.82
N ALA A 69 -7.01 16.99 10.11
CA ALA A 69 -7.61 17.36 11.39
C ALA A 69 -8.98 16.69 11.60
N LEU A 70 -9.81 16.62 10.55
CA LEU A 70 -11.11 15.97 10.60
C LEU A 70 -10.98 14.47 10.85
N ALA A 71 -10.00 13.80 10.24
CA ALA A 71 -9.71 12.39 10.46
C ALA A 71 -9.32 12.10 11.92
N ILE A 72 -8.47 12.95 12.51
CA ILE A 72 -8.07 12.86 13.92
C ILE A 72 -9.30 12.94 14.84
N GLU A 73 -10.14 13.94 14.66
CA GLU A 73 -11.32 14.13 15.52
C GLU A 73 -12.35 13.01 15.33
N THR A 74 -12.53 12.53 14.10
CA THR A 74 -13.39 11.38 13.80
C THR A 74 -12.94 10.13 14.54
N LEU A 75 -11.65 9.79 14.50
CA LEU A 75 -11.15 8.62 15.23
C LEU A 75 -11.33 8.77 16.75
N LYS A 76 -11.06 9.95 17.32
CA LYS A 76 -11.28 10.22 18.75
C LYS A 76 -12.72 9.98 19.20
N GLN A 77 -13.70 10.35 18.38
CA GLN A 77 -15.12 10.12 18.66
C GLN A 77 -15.50 8.62 18.66
N HIS A 78 -14.70 7.77 18.00
CA HIS A 78 -14.96 6.34 17.84
C HIS A 78 -14.00 5.45 18.65
N SER A 79 -13.71 5.87 19.88
CA SER A 79 -12.94 5.09 20.87
C SER A 79 -11.46 4.88 20.53
N TYR A 80 -10.90 5.67 19.61
CA TYR A 80 -9.47 5.69 19.37
C TYR A 80 -8.80 6.79 20.23
N VAL A 81 -7.73 6.43 20.94
CA VAL A 81 -6.97 7.37 21.75
C VAL A 81 -5.68 7.73 21.02
N GLN A 82 -5.49 9.02 20.75
CA GLN A 82 -4.27 9.52 20.15
C GLN A 82 -3.10 9.40 21.14
N LYS A 83 -2.00 8.79 20.70
CA LYS A 83 -0.76 8.75 21.47
C LYS A 83 0.02 10.05 21.31
N SER A 84 0.67 10.48 22.39
CA SER A 84 1.64 11.59 22.38
C SER A 84 3.02 11.20 21.79
N LYS A 85 3.17 9.98 21.28
CA LYS A 85 4.44 9.48 20.74
C LYS A 85 4.63 9.97 19.31
N VAL A 86 5.84 10.45 19.02
CA VAL A 86 6.28 10.72 17.65
C VAL A 86 6.42 9.41 16.89
N ASN A 87 5.91 9.37 15.66
CA ASN A 87 6.10 8.22 14.79
C ASN A 87 7.58 8.12 14.37
N ILE A 88 8.16 6.93 14.55
CA ILE A 88 9.56 6.63 14.21
C ILE A 88 9.55 5.59 13.11
N GLY A 89 10.12 5.95 11.96
CA GLY A 89 10.03 5.15 10.75
C GLY A 89 8.67 5.24 10.07
N LEU A 90 8.61 4.74 8.84
CA LEU A 90 7.34 4.50 8.12
C LEU A 90 6.94 3.02 8.19
N MET A 91 7.84 2.17 8.70
CA MET A 91 7.66 0.75 8.98
C MET A 91 8.47 0.39 10.23
N ARG A 92 7.80 0.06 11.34
CA ARG A 92 8.48 -0.30 12.61
C ARG A 92 9.55 -1.37 12.44
N SER A 93 9.30 -2.38 11.60
CA SER A 93 10.23 -3.51 11.38
C SER A 93 11.54 -3.12 10.70
N LEU A 94 11.62 -1.98 9.99
CA LEU A 94 12.83 -1.58 9.25
C LEU A 94 13.71 -0.57 10.00
N THR A 95 13.24 -0.03 11.13
CA THR A 95 13.93 1.03 11.89
C THR A 95 14.27 0.55 13.31
N HIS A 96 15.39 -0.17 13.44
CA HIS A 96 15.89 -0.61 14.76
C HIS A 96 16.63 0.49 15.55
N SER A 97 16.70 1.73 15.05
CA SER A 97 17.71 2.68 15.53
C SER A 97 17.25 4.13 15.72
N GLY A 98 15.94 4.39 15.84
CA GLY A 98 15.44 5.73 16.20
C GLY A 98 15.60 6.82 15.11
N TYR A 99 16.03 6.44 13.90
CA TYR A 99 16.16 7.34 12.75
C TYR A 99 14.82 7.53 12.03
N GLY A 100 14.63 8.73 11.48
CA GLY A 100 13.43 9.13 10.73
C GLY A 100 12.23 9.36 11.66
N LYS A 101 12.19 10.54 12.28
CA LYS A 101 11.04 10.98 13.09
C LYS A 101 10.03 11.71 12.21
N PHE A 102 8.76 11.42 12.42
CA PHE A 102 7.63 11.99 11.69
C PHE A 102 6.62 12.54 12.70
N PRO A 103 6.90 13.71 13.33
CA PRO A 103 6.02 14.33 14.32
C PRO A 103 4.66 14.75 13.77
N GLU A 104 4.56 14.96 12.45
CA GLU A 104 3.32 15.29 11.75
C GLU A 104 2.36 14.10 11.57
N CYS A 105 2.83 12.86 11.80
CA CYS A 105 1.97 11.69 11.83
C CYS A 105 1.19 11.60 13.14
N ALA A 106 -0.06 11.13 13.09
CA ALA A 106 -0.86 10.86 14.27
C ALA A 106 -0.99 9.34 14.50
N ILE A 107 -0.72 8.89 15.72
CA ILE A 107 -0.80 7.48 16.10
C ILE A 107 -1.98 7.27 17.04
N PHE A 108 -2.78 6.24 16.79
CA PHE A 108 -3.98 5.92 17.55
C PHE A 108 -3.99 4.47 18.03
N GLU A 109 -4.40 4.25 19.26
CA GLU A 109 -4.76 2.93 19.79
C GLU A 109 -6.27 2.84 19.97
N TYR A 110 -6.84 1.69 19.59
CA TYR A 110 -8.25 1.44 19.86
C TYR A 110 -8.46 1.04 21.32
N HIS A 111 -9.29 1.79 22.03
CA HIS A 111 -9.68 1.51 23.39
C HIS A 111 -11.09 0.96 23.39
N VAL A 112 -11.25 -0.32 23.71
CA VAL A 112 -12.57 -0.93 23.90
C VAL A 112 -13.34 -0.14 24.96
N PRO A 113 -14.55 0.40 24.65
CA PRO A 113 -15.33 1.13 25.64
C PRO A 113 -15.61 0.26 26.86
N GLN A 114 -15.56 0.88 28.04
CA GLN A 114 -15.62 0.17 29.33
C GLN A 114 -16.91 -0.64 29.50
N GLU A 115 -18.01 -0.17 28.92
CA GLU A 115 -19.33 -0.82 28.88
C GLU A 115 -19.28 -2.19 28.19
N PHE A 116 -18.50 -2.32 27.11
CA PHE A 116 -18.28 -3.59 26.41
C PHE A 116 -17.24 -4.50 27.08
N ARG A 117 -16.45 -3.97 28.03
CA ARG A 117 -15.53 -4.79 28.84
C ARG A 117 -16.28 -5.58 29.90
N LEU A 118 -17.34 -4.99 30.49
CA LEU A 118 -18.18 -5.64 31.49
C LEU A 118 -19.04 -6.76 30.89
N LEU A 119 -19.51 -6.58 29.66
CA LEU A 119 -20.19 -7.64 28.89
C LEU A 119 -19.23 -8.73 28.36
N GLY A 120 -17.93 -8.43 28.29
CA GLY A 120 -16.89 -9.23 27.65
C GLY A 120 -16.20 -10.28 28.52
N ALA A 121 -16.49 -10.38 29.82
CA ALA A 121 -15.89 -11.39 30.69
C ALA A 121 -16.26 -12.85 30.31
N LYS A 122 -17.23 -13.05 29.41
CA LYS A 122 -17.63 -14.38 28.88
C LYS A 122 -17.38 -14.60 27.40
N ALA A 123 -17.12 -13.56 26.61
CA ALA A 123 -16.77 -13.73 25.21
C ALA A 123 -15.26 -13.89 25.12
N LYS A 124 -14.77 -15.10 24.85
CA LYS A 124 -13.41 -15.31 24.32
C LYS A 124 -13.31 -14.48 23.03
N ARG A 125 -12.90 -13.22 23.16
CA ARG A 125 -12.59 -12.39 22.01
C ARG A 125 -11.43 -13.09 21.34
N ASP A 126 -11.63 -13.50 20.10
CA ASP A 126 -10.52 -13.94 19.26
C ASP A 126 -9.51 -12.80 19.26
N GLU A 127 -8.35 -13.01 19.90
CA GLU A 127 -7.32 -11.98 20.07
C GLU A 127 -6.85 -11.43 18.71
N ASN A 128 -7.14 -12.17 17.63
CA ASN A 128 -6.89 -11.81 16.24
C ASN A 128 -7.85 -10.73 15.67
N LEU A 129 -8.96 -10.42 16.34
CA LEU A 129 -9.95 -9.42 15.89
C LEU A 129 -9.80 -8.05 16.59
N GLN A 130 -8.74 -7.84 17.39
CA GLN A 130 -8.53 -6.52 18.00
C GLN A 130 -8.06 -5.52 16.94
N PRO A 131 -8.70 -4.33 16.83
CA PRO A 131 -8.22 -3.28 15.95
C PRO A 131 -6.77 -2.90 16.29
N ARG A 132 -5.92 -2.84 15.27
CA ARG A 132 -4.50 -2.52 15.42
C ARG A 132 -4.28 -1.05 15.66
N GLU A 133 -3.06 -0.70 16.08
CA GLU A 133 -2.60 0.69 16.12
C GLU A 133 -2.76 1.30 14.71
N ILE A 134 -3.34 2.50 14.62
CA ILE A 134 -3.51 3.22 13.36
C ILE A 134 -2.49 4.35 13.32
N VAL A 135 -1.79 4.47 12.20
CA VAL A 135 -0.92 5.62 11.91
C VAL A 135 -1.50 6.37 10.73
N LEU A 136 -1.84 7.63 10.96
CA LEU A 136 -2.25 8.57 9.92
C LEU A 136 -1.02 9.31 9.40
N PHE A 137 -0.84 9.28 8.08
CA PHE A 137 0.18 10.01 7.34
C PHE A 137 -0.48 11.14 6.56
N PRO A 138 0.00 12.38 6.66
CA PRO A 138 -0.44 13.44 5.75
C PRO A 138 -0.01 13.11 4.32
N ALA A 139 -0.84 13.43 3.33
CA ALA A 139 -0.59 13.14 1.91
C ALA A 139 0.73 13.74 1.41
N SER A 140 0.99 14.99 1.80
CA SER A 140 2.24 15.71 1.51
C SER A 140 3.52 14.97 1.95
N LEU A 141 3.46 14.19 3.04
CA LEU A 141 4.63 13.45 3.54
C LEU A 141 5.12 12.40 2.54
N VAL A 142 4.18 11.67 1.93
CA VAL A 142 4.46 10.56 1.02
C VAL A 142 4.22 10.94 -0.43
N ASN A 143 3.88 12.21 -0.72
CA ASN A 143 3.59 12.72 -2.06
C ASN A 143 2.50 11.91 -2.77
N PHE A 144 1.40 11.59 -2.06
CA PHE A 144 0.25 10.94 -2.67
C PHE A 144 -0.78 11.99 -3.10
N SER A 145 -1.14 12.01 -4.39
CA SER A 145 -2.11 12.98 -4.92
C SER A 145 -3.55 12.49 -4.72
N PHE A 146 -4.34 13.26 -3.99
CA PHE A 146 -5.80 13.09 -3.94
C PHE A 146 -6.55 13.85 -5.05
N ASP A 147 -5.85 14.73 -5.77
CA ASP A 147 -6.39 15.50 -6.90
C ASP A 147 -6.46 14.68 -8.19
N THR A 148 -5.85 13.50 -8.21
CA THR A 148 -5.88 12.55 -9.33
C THR A 148 -6.86 11.41 -9.00
N PRO A 149 -8.13 11.44 -9.46
CA PRO A 149 -9.14 10.48 -9.02
C PRO A 149 -8.79 9.03 -9.38
N SER A 150 -8.07 8.81 -10.48
CA SER A 150 -7.61 7.49 -10.91
C SER A 150 -6.57 6.86 -9.96
N TYR A 151 -6.04 7.61 -8.99
CA TYR A 151 -5.11 7.09 -7.98
C TYR A 151 -5.80 6.33 -6.86
N ILE A 152 -7.14 6.40 -6.81
CA ILE A 152 -7.94 5.87 -5.72
C ILE A 152 -9.01 4.93 -6.29
N LYS A 153 -9.09 3.73 -5.74
CA LYS A 153 -10.22 2.82 -5.92
C LYS A 153 -10.85 2.49 -4.58
N HIS A 154 -12.09 2.01 -4.63
CA HIS A 154 -12.78 1.50 -3.47
C HIS A 154 -12.91 -0.02 -3.58
N THR A 155 -12.83 -0.71 -2.45
CA THR A 155 -13.04 -2.17 -2.41
C THR A 155 -13.86 -2.53 -1.20
N THR A 156 -14.82 -3.41 -1.41
CA THR A 156 -15.64 -3.98 -0.34
C THR A 156 -14.88 -5.12 0.31
N VAL A 157 -14.48 -4.94 1.57
CA VAL A 157 -13.93 -5.99 2.42
C VAL A 157 -15.08 -6.85 2.91
N ARG A 158 -14.93 -8.17 2.81
CA ARG A 158 -15.87 -9.18 3.30
C ARG A 158 -15.10 -10.26 4.05
N LEU A 159 -15.49 -10.56 5.28
CA LEU A 159 -14.77 -11.52 6.13
C LEU A 159 -15.04 -12.98 5.77
N SER A 160 -16.19 -13.26 5.18
CA SER A 160 -16.56 -14.58 4.64
C SER A 160 -17.33 -14.44 3.32
N LYS A 161 -17.45 -15.54 2.57
CA LYS A 161 -18.21 -15.62 1.32
C LYS A 161 -19.74 -15.63 1.54
N GLU A 162 -20.18 -15.75 2.79
CA GLU A 162 -21.60 -15.77 3.14
C GLU A 162 -22.24 -14.41 2.87
N LYS A 163 -23.48 -14.42 2.37
CA LYS A 163 -24.18 -13.17 1.99
C LYS A 163 -24.39 -12.22 3.17
N GLU A 164 -24.50 -12.75 4.38
CA GLU A 164 -24.72 -11.97 5.60
C GLU A 164 -23.42 -11.58 6.33
N SER A 165 -22.27 -11.88 5.73
CA SER A 165 -20.97 -11.54 6.31
C SER A 165 -20.82 -10.03 6.47
N PRO A 166 -20.32 -9.54 7.63
CA PRO A 166 -19.98 -8.13 7.80
C PRO A 166 -19.11 -7.63 6.64
N SER A 167 -19.50 -6.51 6.06
CA SER A 167 -18.78 -5.90 4.96
C SER A 167 -18.74 -4.38 5.08
N TRP A 168 -17.64 -3.79 4.63
CA TRP A 168 -17.46 -2.35 4.57
C TRP A 168 -16.56 -1.98 3.39
N VAL A 169 -16.70 -0.74 2.95
CA VAL A 169 -15.91 -0.20 1.85
C VAL A 169 -14.64 0.43 2.39
N VAL A 170 -13.53 0.22 1.69
CA VAL A 170 -12.25 0.82 2.01
C VAL A 170 -11.66 1.50 0.78
N ALA A 171 -11.23 2.75 0.94
CA ALA A 171 -10.44 3.45 -0.06
C ALA A 171 -9.00 2.90 -0.12
N ARG A 172 -8.54 2.57 -1.32
CA ARG A 172 -7.24 1.93 -1.59
C ARG A 172 -6.53 2.62 -2.74
N PRO A 173 -5.19 2.64 -2.76
CA PRO A 173 -4.45 3.19 -3.88
C PRO A 173 -4.54 2.24 -5.08
N THR A 174 -4.60 2.80 -6.28
CA THR A 174 -4.37 2.06 -7.53
C THR A 174 -2.87 1.81 -7.73
N LEU A 175 -2.54 0.97 -8.72
CA LEU A 175 -1.14 0.72 -9.09
C LEU A 175 -0.41 2.00 -9.51
N PRO A 176 -0.97 2.88 -10.36
CA PRO A 176 -0.34 4.16 -10.65
C PRO A 176 -0.20 5.04 -9.39
N GLY A 177 -1.25 5.14 -8.56
CA GLY A 177 -1.21 6.00 -7.37
C GLY A 177 -0.16 5.59 -6.33
N ILE A 178 -0.04 4.28 -6.04
CA ILE A 178 0.98 3.80 -5.10
C ILE A 178 2.40 3.95 -5.66
N LEU A 179 2.57 3.73 -6.98
CA LEU A 179 3.86 3.83 -7.64
C LEU A 179 4.31 5.28 -7.74
N ASP A 180 3.42 6.19 -8.10
CA ASP A 180 3.74 7.62 -8.22
C ASP A 180 4.25 8.18 -6.89
N SER A 181 3.54 7.90 -5.79
CA SER A 181 3.98 8.26 -4.44
C SER A 181 5.30 7.58 -4.06
N ALA A 182 5.48 6.29 -4.35
CA ALA A 182 6.73 5.58 -4.07
C ALA A 182 7.94 6.15 -4.83
N LEU A 183 7.75 6.48 -6.11
CA LEU A 183 8.77 7.06 -6.98
C LEU A 183 9.11 8.49 -6.55
N SER A 184 8.10 9.31 -6.19
CA SER A 184 8.31 10.63 -5.59
C SER A 184 9.16 10.53 -4.31
N MET A 185 8.84 9.61 -3.40
CA MET A 185 9.65 9.38 -2.20
C MET A 185 11.09 8.98 -2.54
N MET A 186 11.31 8.17 -3.58
CA MET A 186 12.65 7.76 -3.99
C MET A 186 13.45 8.92 -4.62
N ARG A 187 12.83 9.65 -5.55
CA ARG A 187 13.43 10.71 -6.35
C ARG A 187 13.71 11.97 -5.54
N LEU A 188 12.73 12.44 -4.74
CA LEU A 188 12.84 13.67 -3.97
C LEU A 188 13.76 13.54 -2.74
N ASN A 189 14.08 12.30 -2.33
CA ASN A 189 14.93 12.02 -1.18
C ASN A 189 16.23 11.31 -1.58
N GLU A 190 16.67 11.50 -2.83
CA GLU A 190 17.98 11.05 -3.31
C GLU A 190 19.11 11.90 -2.70
N GLY A 191 20.21 11.25 -2.28
CA GLY A 191 21.35 11.91 -1.63
C GLY A 191 22.26 10.96 -0.85
N GLU A 192 23.50 11.39 -0.58
CA GLU A 192 24.46 10.60 0.21
C GLU A 192 23.98 10.46 1.67
N ILE A 193 24.12 9.25 2.25
CA ILE A 193 23.82 8.92 3.66
C ILE A 193 24.61 9.80 4.67
N LYS A 194 25.53 10.63 4.19
CA LYS A 194 26.41 11.48 4.98
C LYS A 194 25.70 12.67 5.60
N ASP A 195 24.58 13.13 5.03
CA ASP A 195 23.78 14.21 5.60
C ASP A 195 22.76 13.66 6.60
N ARG A 196 23.25 13.35 7.81
CA ARG A 196 22.41 13.01 8.97
C ARG A 196 21.62 14.22 9.51
N ASP A 197 21.71 15.39 8.87
CA ASP A 197 21.19 16.67 9.36
C ASP A 197 19.67 16.69 9.56
N ASP A 198 18.90 15.85 8.87
CA ASP A 198 17.44 15.70 9.04
C ASP A 198 17.06 14.44 9.86
N GLY A 199 17.94 14.01 10.78
CA GLY A 199 17.67 12.87 11.66
C GLY A 199 17.42 11.53 10.95
N GLY A 200 17.87 11.39 9.70
CA GLY A 200 17.67 10.21 8.85
C GLY A 200 16.30 10.13 8.14
N ARG A 201 15.51 11.20 8.15
CA ARG A 201 14.16 11.24 7.56
C ARG A 201 14.15 10.99 6.05
N LYS A 202 14.96 11.72 5.27
CA LYS A 202 15.13 11.51 3.82
C LYS A 202 15.49 10.05 3.49
N PHE A 203 16.45 9.49 4.22
CA PHE A 203 16.85 8.09 4.07
C PHE A 203 15.68 7.13 4.31
N THR A 204 14.88 7.38 5.36
CA THR A 204 13.71 6.56 5.69
C THR A 204 12.63 6.64 4.62
N LEU A 205 12.30 7.84 4.12
CA LEU A 205 11.35 8.04 3.02
C LEU A 205 11.81 7.32 1.75
N ARG A 206 13.06 7.52 1.33
CA ARG A 206 13.63 6.86 0.15
C ARG A 206 13.62 5.34 0.28
N ARG A 207 14.01 4.82 1.45
CA ARG A 207 14.03 3.37 1.72
C ARG A 207 12.61 2.80 1.69
N PHE A 208 11.63 3.52 2.22
CA PHE A 208 10.24 3.10 2.19
C PHE A 208 9.65 3.12 0.78
N GLY A 209 9.86 4.19 0.01
CA GLY A 209 9.49 4.23 -1.41
C GLY A 209 10.13 3.10 -2.21
N THR A 210 11.42 2.83 -2.00
CA THR A 210 12.11 1.69 -2.62
C THR A 210 11.48 0.35 -2.23
N TYR A 211 11.06 0.18 -0.98
CA TYR A 211 10.40 -1.03 -0.52
C TYR A 211 9.04 -1.22 -1.21
N ILE A 212 8.18 -0.19 -1.19
CA ILE A 212 6.87 -0.23 -1.85
C ILE A 212 7.03 -0.51 -3.35
N TRP A 213 7.93 0.21 -4.03
CA TRP A 213 8.27 -0.01 -5.45
C TRP A 213 8.57 -1.48 -5.73
N ASN A 214 9.45 -2.07 -4.92
CA ASN A 214 9.89 -3.45 -5.10
C ASN A 214 8.77 -4.46 -4.91
N GLU A 215 7.96 -4.32 -3.87
CA GLU A 215 6.82 -5.22 -3.62
C GLU A 215 5.76 -5.06 -4.70
N VAL A 216 5.37 -3.83 -5.02
CA VAL A 216 4.33 -3.56 -6.01
C VAL A 216 4.73 -4.07 -7.40
N VAL A 217 5.97 -3.83 -7.86
CA VAL A 217 6.41 -4.34 -9.17
C VAL A 217 6.43 -5.88 -9.20
N MET A 218 6.88 -6.52 -8.13
CA MET A 218 6.95 -7.98 -8.06
C MET A 218 5.57 -8.66 -8.05
N TYR A 219 4.57 -7.99 -7.50
CA TYR A 219 3.22 -8.54 -7.33
C TYR A 219 2.21 -8.02 -8.35
N ALA A 220 2.43 -6.85 -8.95
CA ALA A 220 1.53 -6.34 -9.98
C ALA A 220 1.81 -6.98 -11.35
N PHE A 221 3.06 -7.22 -11.71
CA PHE A 221 3.41 -7.77 -13.02
C PHE A 221 3.71 -9.27 -12.95
N ASN A 222 3.65 -9.94 -14.11
CA ASN A 222 4.09 -11.33 -14.22
C ASN A 222 5.57 -11.40 -13.82
N ARG A 223 5.95 -12.47 -13.12
CA ARG A 223 7.28 -12.60 -12.52
C ARG A 223 8.41 -12.46 -13.53
N LYS A 224 8.22 -13.02 -14.73
CA LYS A 224 9.14 -12.88 -15.86
C LYS A 224 9.40 -11.41 -16.20
N ASP A 225 8.35 -10.60 -16.22
CA ASP A 225 8.45 -9.19 -16.54
C ASP A 225 9.04 -8.37 -15.40
N ALA A 226 8.63 -8.63 -14.15
CA ALA A 226 9.13 -7.93 -12.98
C ALA A 226 10.65 -8.10 -12.75
N LEU A 227 11.20 -9.25 -13.16
CA LEU A 227 12.61 -9.62 -13.00
C LEU A 227 13.47 -9.40 -14.25
N ARG A 228 12.85 -9.19 -15.42
CA ARG A 228 13.56 -9.00 -16.69
C ARG A 228 14.30 -7.66 -16.71
N GLN A 229 15.44 -7.65 -17.37
CA GLN A 229 16.14 -6.43 -17.76
C GLN A 229 15.70 -6.07 -19.18
N TYR A 230 15.14 -4.88 -19.36
CA TYR A 230 14.76 -4.34 -20.66
C TYR A 230 15.84 -3.39 -21.14
N ARG A 231 16.14 -3.38 -22.44
CA ARG A 231 17.19 -2.51 -22.99
C ARG A 231 16.67 -1.19 -23.52
N SER A 232 15.36 -1.12 -23.78
CA SER A 232 14.71 0.06 -24.33
C SER A 232 13.21 0.11 -23.96
N ILE A 233 12.56 1.23 -24.24
CA ILE A 233 11.12 1.44 -23.98
C ILE A 233 10.26 0.50 -24.84
N GLU A 234 10.71 0.23 -26.07
CA GLU A 234 10.03 -0.62 -27.04
C GLU A 234 9.97 -2.08 -26.57
N GLU A 235 10.99 -2.54 -25.83
CA GLU A 235 11.03 -3.88 -25.25
C GLU A 235 10.10 -4.05 -24.04
N LEU A 236 9.61 -2.97 -23.43
CA LEU A 236 8.77 -3.05 -22.25
C LEU A 236 7.45 -3.79 -22.54
N PRO A 237 6.87 -4.53 -21.59
CA PRO A 237 5.53 -5.07 -21.72
C PRO A 237 4.51 -3.93 -21.79
N LYS A 238 3.40 -4.17 -22.50
CA LYS A 238 2.31 -3.19 -22.63
C LYS A 238 1.84 -2.69 -21.25
N ARG A 239 1.59 -3.59 -20.30
CA ARG A 239 1.16 -3.25 -18.92
C ARG A 239 2.10 -2.28 -18.21
N MET A 240 3.42 -2.37 -18.42
CA MET A 240 4.38 -1.42 -17.82
C MET A 240 4.31 -0.05 -18.49
N ARG A 241 4.13 0.01 -19.81
CA ARG A 241 3.91 1.28 -20.52
C ARG A 241 2.59 1.93 -20.12
N ASP A 242 1.51 1.15 -20.04
CA ASP A 242 0.19 1.63 -19.61
C ASP A 242 0.25 2.22 -18.20
N VAL A 243 1.03 1.62 -17.29
CA VAL A 243 1.31 2.21 -15.96
C VAL A 243 2.06 3.52 -16.08
N ALA A 244 3.14 3.58 -16.87
CA ALA A 244 3.92 4.80 -17.06
C ALA A 244 3.08 5.96 -17.58
N ASP A 245 2.12 5.70 -18.46
CA ASP A 245 1.20 6.69 -19.01
C ASP A 245 0.18 7.22 -17.99
N ASN A 246 0.00 6.52 -16.86
CA ASN A 246 -0.86 6.93 -15.75
C ASN A 246 -0.09 7.58 -14.58
N LEU A 247 1.25 7.69 -14.66
CA LEU A 247 2.05 8.38 -13.63
C LEU A 247 2.10 9.90 -13.89
N SER A 248 2.48 10.66 -12.87
CA SER A 248 2.84 12.08 -13.04
C SER A 248 3.97 12.22 -14.05
N ALA A 249 4.05 13.38 -14.72
CA ALA A 249 5.07 13.63 -15.74
C ALA A 249 6.49 13.46 -15.16
N GLU A 250 6.70 13.91 -13.91
CA GLU A 250 7.98 13.84 -13.21
C GLU A 250 8.40 12.39 -12.89
N ASN A 251 7.44 11.51 -12.60
CA ASN A 251 7.73 10.13 -12.24
C ASN A 251 7.64 9.17 -13.41
N LYS A 252 6.97 9.52 -14.50
CA LYS A 252 6.91 8.73 -15.74
C LYS A 252 8.31 8.44 -16.26
N ASP A 253 9.14 9.47 -16.45
CA ASP A 253 10.50 9.31 -16.95
C ASP A 253 11.39 8.54 -15.97
N TYR A 254 11.20 8.77 -14.67
CA TYR A 254 11.94 8.06 -13.63
C TYR A 254 11.58 6.57 -13.58
N TYR A 255 10.29 6.24 -13.68
CA TYR A 255 9.78 4.87 -13.78
C TYR A 255 10.38 4.14 -14.98
N LEU A 256 10.29 4.74 -16.18
CA LEU A 256 10.82 4.13 -17.40
C LEU A 256 12.33 3.87 -17.29
N LYS A 257 13.09 4.81 -16.72
CA LYS A 257 14.52 4.61 -16.45
C LYS A 257 14.78 3.44 -15.49
N LEU A 258 13.97 3.28 -14.43
CA LEU A 258 14.11 2.15 -13.51
C LEU A 258 13.75 0.81 -14.14
N CYS A 259 12.83 0.79 -15.10
CA CYS A 259 12.49 -0.42 -15.86
C CYS A 259 13.57 -0.81 -16.90
N ILE A 260 14.32 0.17 -17.43
CA ILE A 260 15.30 -0.04 -18.52
C ILE A 260 16.77 -0.14 -18.03
N ALA A 261 17.17 0.57 -16.97
CA ALA A 261 18.57 0.66 -16.53
C ALA A 261 18.89 -0.12 -15.22
N GLU A 262 20.18 -0.13 -14.84
CA GLU A 262 20.95 -0.90 -13.80
C GLU A 262 20.32 -1.27 -12.44
N GLY A 263 19.06 -0.91 -12.13
CA GLY A 263 18.36 -1.32 -10.91
C GLY A 263 18.12 -2.84 -10.79
N THR A 264 18.21 -3.56 -11.91
CA THR A 264 17.94 -5.00 -12.02
C THR A 264 19.17 -5.90 -11.84
N HIS A 265 20.41 -5.38 -11.89
CA HIS A 265 21.60 -6.22 -11.68
C HIS A 265 21.64 -6.85 -10.27
N ARG A 266 21.04 -6.19 -9.27
CA ARG A 266 20.80 -6.79 -7.94
C ARG A 266 19.62 -7.77 -7.92
N ARG A 267 18.62 -7.61 -8.80
CA ARG A 267 17.44 -8.49 -8.88
C ARG A 267 17.77 -9.82 -9.55
N GLN A 268 18.54 -9.79 -10.64
CA GLN A 268 18.94 -10.99 -11.39
C GLN A 268 19.86 -11.93 -10.58
N LYS A 269 20.77 -11.38 -9.78
CA LYS A 269 21.66 -12.20 -8.92
C LYS A 269 20.91 -13.02 -7.85
N LEU A 270 19.67 -12.67 -7.50
CA LEU A 270 18.88 -13.44 -6.54
C LEU A 270 18.15 -14.65 -7.15
N TYR A 271 17.93 -14.65 -8.47
CA TYR A 271 17.14 -15.66 -9.19
C TYR A 271 17.91 -16.19 -10.41
N SER A 272 19.22 -16.42 -10.26
CA SER A 272 20.15 -16.73 -11.36
C SER A 272 19.93 -18.09 -12.03
N ASN A 273 19.00 -18.92 -11.54
CA ASN A 273 18.62 -20.15 -12.22
C ASN A 273 17.49 -19.84 -13.21
N VAL A 274 17.84 -19.77 -14.50
CA VAL A 274 16.91 -19.56 -15.61
C VAL A 274 15.79 -20.62 -15.63
N ASP A 275 16.08 -21.83 -15.14
CA ASP A 275 15.10 -22.92 -14.97
C ASP A 275 14.03 -22.64 -13.91
N ASP A 276 14.33 -21.84 -12.88
CA ASP A 276 13.34 -21.45 -11.87
C ASP A 276 12.37 -20.40 -12.42
N LEU A 277 12.84 -19.51 -13.32
CA LEU A 277 11.99 -18.49 -13.95
C LEU A 277 11.00 -19.09 -14.95
N ALA A 278 11.39 -20.13 -15.68
CA ALA A 278 10.53 -20.79 -16.68
C ALA A 278 9.44 -21.69 -16.06
N ARG A 279 9.66 -22.23 -14.87
CA ARG A 279 8.67 -23.06 -14.14
C ARG A 279 7.64 -22.25 -13.36
N MET A 280 7.76 -20.92 -13.36
CA MET A 280 6.96 -20.00 -12.53
C MET A 280 6.02 -19.11 -13.36
N ASP A 281 5.80 -19.47 -14.62
CA ASP A 281 4.86 -18.84 -15.55
C ASP A 281 3.44 -19.38 -15.29
N THR A 282 2.95 -19.21 -14.07
CA THR A 282 1.53 -19.42 -13.78
C THR A 282 0.84 -18.10 -14.06
N ASP A 283 0.05 -18.02 -15.13
CA ASP A 283 -0.85 -16.90 -15.37
C ASP A 283 -1.78 -16.74 -14.17
N GLU A 284 -1.49 -15.75 -13.31
CA GLU A 284 -2.27 -15.46 -12.11
C GLU A 284 -3.55 -14.66 -12.42
N GLU A 285 -4.08 -14.74 -13.65
CA GLU A 285 -5.29 -14.00 -14.06
C GLU A 285 -6.55 -14.52 -13.36
N GLU A 286 -6.63 -15.83 -13.06
CA GLU A 286 -7.70 -16.41 -12.24
C GLU A 286 -7.77 -15.80 -10.83
N ALA A 287 -6.71 -15.12 -10.42
CA ALA A 287 -6.57 -14.66 -9.06
C ALA A 287 -7.21 -13.27 -8.81
N TYR A 288 -7.81 -12.63 -9.83
CA TYR A 288 -8.51 -11.34 -9.72
C TYR A 288 -10.04 -11.45 -9.65
N ASP A 289 -10.59 -12.62 -9.33
CA ASP A 289 -12.05 -12.84 -9.17
C ASP A 289 -12.89 -12.39 -10.38
N GLY A 290 -12.38 -12.52 -11.60
CA GLY A 290 -13.07 -12.12 -12.82
C GLY A 290 -12.93 -10.65 -13.21
N GLU A 291 -12.16 -9.84 -12.46
CA GLU A 291 -11.68 -8.53 -12.93
C GLU A 291 -10.48 -8.72 -13.88
N THR A 292 -10.37 -7.89 -14.91
CA THR A 292 -9.14 -7.76 -15.68
C THR A 292 -8.01 -7.18 -14.82
N TRP A 293 -6.76 -7.34 -15.25
CA TRP A 293 -5.61 -6.76 -14.57
C TRP A 293 -5.72 -5.23 -14.46
N GLU A 294 -6.12 -4.59 -15.55
CA GLU A 294 -6.31 -3.15 -15.69
C GLU A 294 -7.39 -2.66 -14.73
N GLU A 295 -8.53 -3.35 -14.67
CA GLU A 295 -9.60 -3.03 -13.72
C GLU A 295 -9.10 -3.20 -12.29
N TYR A 296 -8.56 -4.36 -11.93
CA TYR A 296 -8.16 -4.67 -10.56
C TYR A 296 -7.16 -3.65 -10.02
N PHE A 297 -6.13 -3.34 -10.80
CA PHE A 297 -5.07 -2.41 -10.43
C PHE A 297 -5.36 -0.95 -10.75
N GLY A 298 -6.48 -0.62 -11.39
CA GLY A 298 -6.85 0.74 -11.76
C GLY A 298 -5.90 1.35 -12.80
N VAL A 299 -5.45 0.54 -13.76
CA VAL A 299 -4.65 0.94 -14.93
C VAL A 299 -5.58 0.95 -16.14
N ALA A 300 -6.66 1.73 -16.08
CA ALA A 300 -7.47 1.93 -17.27
C ALA A 300 -6.76 2.94 -18.16
N ASN A 301 -6.61 2.63 -19.45
CA ASN A 301 -6.18 3.61 -20.43
C ASN A 301 -7.22 4.74 -20.45
N LEU A 302 -6.86 5.91 -19.90
CA LEU A 302 -7.62 7.16 -20.01
C LEU A 302 -7.81 7.62 -21.47
N SER A 303 -7.30 6.86 -22.45
CA SER A 303 -7.40 7.14 -23.88
C SER A 303 -8.73 6.73 -24.53
N GLY A 304 -9.81 6.51 -23.77
CA GLY A 304 -11.07 5.99 -24.30
C GLY A 304 -12.33 6.52 -23.62
N LYS A 305 -12.72 7.75 -23.99
CA LYS A 305 -14.06 8.36 -23.86
C LYS A 305 -14.71 8.36 -22.48
N ASP A 306 -14.91 9.57 -21.96
CA ASP A 306 -16.00 9.92 -21.06
C ASP A 306 -17.33 9.34 -21.56
N GLU A 307 -17.72 8.19 -21.04
CA GLU A 307 -19.11 7.96 -20.71
C GLU A 307 -19.19 8.04 -19.20
N SER A 308 -19.50 9.24 -18.71
CA SER A 308 -19.95 9.44 -17.33
C SER A 308 -21.32 8.78 -17.18
N PRO A 309 -21.49 7.76 -16.32
CA PRO A 309 -22.79 7.47 -15.77
C PRO A 309 -22.78 8.05 -14.36
N LEU A 310 -23.31 9.26 -14.17
CA LEU A 310 -23.92 9.75 -12.91
C LEU A 310 -24.33 11.22 -13.12
N ALA A 311 -25.55 11.38 -13.63
CA ALA A 311 -26.44 12.48 -13.31
C ALA A 311 -27.42 12.01 -12.22
#